data_AF-A0ABD1JF34-F1
#
_entry.id   AF-A0ABD1JF34-F1
#
_cell.length_a   1.000
_cell.length_b   1.000
_cell.length_c   1.000
_cell.angle_alpha   90.00
_cell.angle_beta   90.00
_cell.angle_gamma   90.00
#
_symmetry.space_group_name_H-M   'P 1'
#
loop_
_entity.id
_entity.type
_entity.pdbx_description
1 polymer ?
#
loop_
_entity_poly.entity_id
_entity_poly.type
_entity_poly.pdbx_seq_one_letter_code
_entity_poly.pdbx_strand_id
1 'polypeptide(L)'
;MLSPVSKVDSFKFLGSIISQDLKWESNINAILKKAQQRMYFLRQLRKHGLPQELLVTFYTAVVESILCSSITVWFGAATQQDKHRLQRTIRSAERIIGAPLPSLQDLYIGRSRKRAENIIKDPNPNPNPKGV
;
A
#
# COMPACT_ATOMS: atom_id res chain seq x y z
N MET A 1 19.81 -34.87 5.31
CA MET A 1 18.32 -34.88 5.38
C MET A 1 17.85 -33.45 5.18
N LEU A 2 17.03 -33.18 4.17
CA LEU A 2 16.30 -31.90 4.09
C LEU A 2 15.19 -31.96 5.15
N SER A 3 15.24 -31.06 6.15
CA SER A 3 14.13 -30.92 7.08
C SER A 3 12.89 -30.43 6.31
N PRO A 4 11.69 -30.94 6.61
CA PRO A 4 10.46 -30.43 6.02
C PRO A 4 10.32 -28.93 6.30
N VAL A 5 9.92 -28.15 5.31
CA VAL A 5 9.60 -26.73 5.50
C VAL A 5 8.36 -26.65 6.41
N SER A 6 8.53 -26.02 7.58
CA SER A 6 7.44 -25.82 8.54
C SER A 6 6.35 -24.94 7.94
N LYS A 7 5.10 -25.41 7.98
CA LYS A 7 3.93 -24.58 7.65
C LYS A 7 3.70 -23.57 8.77
N VAL A 8 3.42 -22.32 8.40
CA VAL A 8 3.10 -21.23 9.33
C VAL A 8 1.79 -20.56 8.90
N ASP A 9 1.00 -20.10 9.88
CA ASP A 9 -0.29 -19.48 9.61
C ASP A 9 -0.17 -18.14 8.88
N SER A 10 0.91 -17.39 9.15
CA SER A 10 1.26 -16.19 8.40
C SER A 10 2.76 -15.91 8.47
N PHE A 11 3.29 -15.25 7.44
CA PHE A 11 4.68 -14.79 7.41
C PHE A 11 4.80 -13.40 6.81
N LYS A 12 5.81 -12.65 7.24
CA LYS A 12 6.08 -11.32 6.71
C LYS A 12 7.16 -11.42 5.63
N PHE A 13 6.84 -10.97 4.43
CA PHE A 13 7.74 -10.96 3.28
C PHE A 13 7.75 -9.61 2.60
N LEU A 14 8.93 -9.02 2.43
CA LEU A 14 9.14 -7.71 1.81
C LEU A 14 8.20 -6.61 2.35
N GLY A 15 7.82 -6.72 3.62
CA GLY A 15 6.94 -5.75 4.29
C GLY A 15 5.44 -6.06 4.21
N SER A 16 5.02 -7.05 3.44
CA SER A 16 3.65 -7.57 3.37
C SER A 16 3.46 -8.80 4.25
N ILE A 17 2.26 -8.98 4.83
CA ILE A 17 1.92 -10.18 5.59
C ILE A 17 1.14 -11.12 4.67
N ILE A 18 1.66 -12.33 4.48
CA ILE A 18 1.03 -13.37 3.68
C ILE A 18 0.47 -14.41 4.64
N SER A 19 -0.85 -14.56 4.65
CA SER A 19 -1.57 -15.54 5.47
C SER A 19 -1.75 -16.84 4.67
N GLN A 20 -1.83 -17.97 5.37
CA GLN A 20 -2.02 -19.29 4.75
C GLN A 20 -3.33 -19.37 3.93
N ASP A 21 -4.39 -18.71 4.39
CA ASP A 21 -5.68 -18.64 3.69
C ASP A 21 -5.72 -17.56 2.60
N LEU A 22 -4.59 -16.90 2.33
CA LEU A 22 -4.42 -15.79 1.40
C LEU A 22 -5.39 -14.62 1.67
N LYS A 23 -5.97 -14.54 2.87
CA LYS A 23 -6.70 -13.35 3.29
C LYS A 23 -5.71 -12.25 3.65
N TRP A 24 -6.04 -11.05 3.18
CA TRP A 24 -5.19 -9.88 3.31
C TRP A 24 -5.50 -9.02 4.52
N GLU A 25 -6.42 -9.44 5.40
CA GLU A 25 -6.84 -8.67 6.56
C GLU A 25 -5.65 -8.30 7.47
N SER A 26 -4.80 -9.27 7.84
CA SER A 26 -3.61 -9.03 8.67
C SER A 26 -2.66 -8.00 8.04
N ASN A 27 -2.43 -8.11 6.73
CA ASN A 27 -1.64 -7.14 5.97
C ASN A 27 -2.28 -5.75 5.97
N ILE A 28 -3.57 -5.67 5.70
CA ILE A 28 -4.33 -4.42 5.63
C ILE A 28 -4.39 -3.75 7.01
N ASN A 29 -4.57 -4.52 8.08
CA ASN A 29 -4.51 -4.03 9.46
C ASN A 29 -3.13 -3.43 9.76
N ALA A 30 -2.04 -4.07 9.33
CA ALA A 30 -0.69 -3.54 9.48
C ALA A 30 -0.48 -2.25 8.66
N ILE A 31 -0.99 -2.18 7.43
CA ILE A 31 -0.97 -0.97 6.58
C ILE A 31 -1.73 0.17 7.26
N LEU A 32 -2.96 -0.09 7.72
CA LEU A 32 -3.80 0.91 8.39
C LEU A 32 -3.14 1.46 9.65
N LYS A 33 -2.54 0.59 10.48
CA LYS A 33 -1.83 1.02 11.70
C LYS A 33 -0.68 1.98 11.36
N LYS A 34 0.12 1.66 10.34
CA LYS A 34 1.21 2.54 9.88
C LYS A 34 0.68 3.84 9.28
N ALA A 35 -0.35 3.77 8.44
CA ALA A 35 -0.96 4.94 7.82
C ALA A 35 -1.52 5.90 8.88
N GLN A 36 -2.17 5.39 9.93
CA GLN A 36 -2.68 6.22 11.02
C GLN A 36 -1.58 6.97 11.78
N GLN A 37 -0.42 6.35 11.98
CA GLN A 37 0.74 7.04 12.54
C GLN A 37 1.21 8.19 11.63
N ARG A 38 1.20 8.00 10.31
CA ARG A 38 1.58 9.07 9.37
C ARG A 38 0.53 10.18 9.26
N MET A 39 -0.74 9.82 9.37
CA MET A 39 -1.85 10.77 9.44
C MET A 39 -1.75 11.69 10.66
N TYR A 40 -1.16 11.24 11.77
CA TYR A 40 -0.87 12.12 12.91
C TYR A 40 0.05 13.27 12.49
N PHE A 41 1.15 12.97 11.79
CA PHE A 41 2.05 14.01 11.29
C PHE A 41 1.38 14.93 10.27
N LEU A 42 0.56 14.39 9.35
CA LEU A 42 -0.21 15.23 8.41
C LEU A 42 -1.10 16.24 9.14
N ARG A 43 -1.78 15.81 10.22
CA ARG A 43 -2.57 16.71 11.08
C ARG A 43 -1.71 17.77 11.76
N GLN A 44 -0.53 17.39 12.26
CA GLN A 44 0.40 18.35 12.86
C GLN A 44 0.87 19.37 11.83
N LEU A 45 1.26 18.96 10.63
CA LEU A 45 1.69 19.87 9.58
C LEU A 45 0.59 20.86 9.19
N ARG A 46 -0.66 20.39 9.06
CA ARG A 46 -1.80 21.28 8.83
C ARG A 46 -1.98 22.28 9.98
N LYS A 47 -1.85 21.83 11.23
CA LYS A 47 -1.95 22.70 12.41
C LYS A 47 -0.88 23.80 12.43
N HIS A 48 0.32 23.53 11.91
CA HIS A 48 1.39 24.52 11.79
C HIS A 48 1.28 25.40 10.53
N GLY A 49 0.15 25.35 9.82
CA GLY A 49 -0.14 26.28 8.72
C GLY A 49 0.60 25.99 7.42
N LEU A 50 1.08 24.75 7.21
CA LEU A 50 1.74 24.43 5.95
C LEU A 50 0.81 24.64 4.74
N PRO A 51 1.35 25.17 3.61
CA PRO A 51 0.62 25.30 2.36
C PRO A 51 0.01 23.97 1.90
N GLN A 52 -1.16 24.04 1.27
CA GLN A 52 -1.89 22.87 0.79
C GLN A 52 -1.04 21.97 -0.12
N GLU A 53 -0.25 22.56 -1.02
CA GLU A 53 0.63 21.83 -1.95
C GLU A 53 1.68 20.98 -1.22
N LEU A 54 2.25 21.51 -0.13
CA LEU A 54 3.21 20.76 0.70
C LEU A 54 2.52 19.63 1.46
N LEU A 55 1.26 19.82 1.89
CA LEU A 55 0.48 18.76 2.52
C LEU A 55 0.12 17.64 1.54
N VAL A 56 -0.23 17.98 0.28
CA VAL A 56 -0.43 16.99 -0.79
C VAL A 56 0.87 16.22 -1.04
N THR A 57 1.99 16.93 -1.18
CA THR A 57 3.31 16.31 -1.38
C THR A 57 3.67 15.36 -0.23
N PHE A 58 3.46 15.80 1.02
CA PHE A 58 3.68 14.97 2.20
C PHE A 58 2.79 13.72 2.20
N TYR A 59 1.50 13.88 1.88
CA TYR A 59 0.56 12.76 1.79
C TYR A 59 1.05 11.73 0.76
N THR A 60 1.36 12.15 -0.47
CA THR A 60 1.80 11.25 -1.55
C THR A 60 3.10 10.54 -1.17
N ALA A 61 4.06 11.25 -0.58
CA ALA A 61 5.35 10.67 -0.20
C ALA A 61 5.25 9.70 0.99
N VAL A 62 4.41 10.01 1.98
CA VAL A 62 4.49 9.35 3.31
C VAL A 62 3.28 8.47 3.62
N VAL A 63 2.07 8.88 3.26
CA VAL A 63 0.84 8.14 3.55
C VAL A 63 0.47 7.24 2.38
N GLU A 64 0.39 7.79 1.16
CA GLU A 64 0.05 7.05 -0.04
C GLU A 64 1.06 5.94 -0.33
N SER A 65 2.35 6.18 -0.10
CA SER A 65 3.40 5.16 -0.27
C SER A 65 3.18 3.92 0.60
N ILE A 66 2.64 4.10 1.82
CA ILE A 66 2.28 3.00 2.72
C ILE A 66 1.03 2.29 2.22
N LEU A 67 0.00 3.04 1.80
CA LEU A 67 -1.23 2.47 1.23
C LEU A 67 -0.98 1.71 -0.07
N CYS A 68 0.01 2.15 -0.87
CA CYS A 68 0.36 1.54 -2.15
C CYS A 68 1.40 0.41 -2.02
N SER A 69 1.93 0.14 -0.83
CA SER A 69 2.94 -0.90 -0.60
C SER A 69 2.40 -2.26 -1.06
N SER A 70 3.02 -2.83 -2.10
CA SER A 70 2.60 -4.10 -2.72
C SER A 70 1.11 -4.14 -3.12
N ILE A 71 0.48 -2.99 -3.42
CA ILE A 71 -0.97 -2.90 -3.68
C ILE A 71 -1.43 -3.79 -4.83
N THR A 72 -0.57 -4.01 -5.83
CA THR A 72 -0.84 -4.90 -6.97
C THR A 72 -0.96 -6.38 -6.57
N VAL A 73 -0.46 -6.77 -5.38
CA VAL A 73 -0.47 -8.14 -4.88
C VAL A 73 -1.76 -8.43 -4.11
N TRP A 74 -2.20 -7.51 -3.25
CA TRP A 74 -3.27 -7.80 -2.29
C TRP A 74 -4.61 -7.13 -2.61
N PHE A 75 -4.63 -6.04 -3.39
CA PHE A 75 -5.85 -5.24 -3.57
C PHE A 75 -6.96 -6.01 -4.28
N GLY A 76 -6.62 -6.79 -5.31
CA GLY A 76 -7.59 -7.60 -6.07
C GLY A 76 -8.34 -8.59 -5.18
N ALA A 77 -7.63 -9.21 -4.23
CA ALA A 77 -8.16 -10.20 -3.31
C ALA A 77 -8.69 -9.60 -1.98
N ALA A 78 -8.61 -8.28 -1.79
CA ALA A 78 -9.15 -7.62 -0.61
C ALA A 78 -10.69 -7.55 -0.65
N THR A 79 -11.31 -7.74 0.52
CA THR A 79 -12.76 -7.63 0.67
C THR A 79 -13.24 -6.20 0.41
N GLN A 80 -14.53 -6.04 0.08
CA GLN A 80 -15.10 -4.70 -0.10
C GLN A 80 -15.03 -3.89 1.21
N GLN A 81 -15.21 -4.54 2.35
CA GLN A 81 -15.08 -3.92 3.67
C GLN A 81 -13.67 -3.37 3.89
N ASP A 82 -12.63 -4.13 3.55
CA ASP A 82 -11.25 -3.67 3.69
C ASP A 82 -10.92 -2.52 2.75
N LYS A 83 -11.38 -2.59 1.50
CA LYS A 83 -11.25 -1.47 0.54
C LYS A 83 -11.91 -0.20 1.08
N HIS A 84 -13.09 -0.31 1.70
CA HIS A 84 -13.77 0.81 2.34
C HIS A 84 -12.98 1.37 3.54
N ARG A 85 -12.40 0.51 4.38
CA ARG A 85 -11.58 0.93 5.53
C ARG A 85 -10.34 1.72 5.07
N LEU A 86 -9.66 1.25 4.04
CA LEU A 86 -8.52 1.94 3.44
C LEU A 86 -8.93 3.28 2.80
N GLN A 87 -10.02 3.30 2.04
CA GLN A 87 -10.53 4.52 1.41
C GLN A 87 -10.89 5.61 2.46
N ARG A 88 -11.37 5.22 3.65
CA ARG A 88 -11.63 6.19 4.74
C ARG A 88 -10.36 6.93 5.18
N THR A 89 -9.19 6.29 5.10
CA THR A 89 -7.91 6.95 5.40
C THR A 89 -7.63 8.06 4.37
N ILE A 90 -7.82 7.78 3.07
CA ILE A 90 -7.68 8.76 2.00
C ILE A 90 -8.68 9.92 2.19
N ARG A 91 -9.95 9.61 2.42
CA ARG A 91 -10.99 10.63 2.68
C ARG A 91 -10.69 11.49 3.90
N SER A 92 -10.03 10.93 4.91
CA SER A 92 -9.60 11.70 6.08
C SER A 92 -8.47 12.66 5.72
N ALA A 93 -7.53 12.24 4.85
CA ALA A 93 -6.48 13.11 4.34
C ALA A 93 -7.06 14.24 3.47
N GLU A 94 -8.02 13.94 2.58
CA GLU A 94 -8.72 14.95 1.78
C GLU A 94 -9.31 16.06 2.65
N ARG A 95 -9.97 15.70 3.76
CA ARG A 95 -10.53 16.68 4.71
C ARG A 95 -9.47 17.51 5.42
N ILE A 96 -8.33 16.91 5.78
CA ILE A 96 -7.24 17.62 6.47
C ILE A 96 -6.56 18.61 5.51
N ILE A 97 -6.34 18.19 4.26
CA ILE A 97 -5.63 18.96 3.23
C ILE A 97 -6.55 20.02 2.61
N GLY A 98 -7.83 19.71 2.44
CA GLY A 98 -8.78 20.53 1.69
C GLY A 98 -8.61 20.41 0.18
N ALA A 99 -8.13 19.27 -0.32
CA ALA A 99 -7.92 19.00 -1.74
C ALA A 99 -8.39 17.57 -2.08
N PRO A 100 -8.87 17.32 -3.31
CA PRO A 100 -9.17 15.97 -3.77
C PRO A 100 -7.90 15.14 -3.89
N LEU A 101 -7.99 13.85 -3.54
CA LEU A 101 -6.90 12.89 -3.67
C LEU A 101 -7.35 11.71 -4.54
N PRO A 102 -6.43 11.00 -5.22
CA PRO A 102 -6.78 9.80 -5.97
C PRO A 102 -7.46 8.77 -5.07
N SER A 103 -8.51 8.11 -5.58
CA SER A 103 -9.13 7.02 -4.83
C SER A 103 -8.19 5.82 -4.71
N LEU A 104 -8.44 4.94 -3.75
CA LEU A 104 -7.68 3.70 -3.60
C LEU A 104 -7.74 2.84 -4.86
N GLN A 105 -8.87 2.87 -5.57
CA GLN A 105 -9.04 2.18 -6.85
C GLN A 105 -8.16 2.81 -7.93
N ASP A 106 -8.12 4.14 -8.03
CA ASP A 106 -7.29 4.85 -9.01
C ASP A 106 -5.80 4.56 -8.77
N LEU A 107 -5.37 4.56 -7.50
CA LEU A 107 -4.03 4.19 -7.10
C LEU A 107 -3.68 2.75 -7.52
N TYR A 108 -4.58 1.79 -7.27
CA TYR A 108 -4.39 0.41 -7.71
C TYR A 108 -4.29 0.30 -9.23
N ILE A 109 -5.20 0.93 -9.98
CA ILE A 109 -5.21 0.90 -11.45
C ILE A 109 -3.92 1.52 -11.99
N GLY A 110 -3.53 2.70 -11.51
CA GLY A 110 -2.31 3.40 -11.95
C GLY A 110 -1.05 2.58 -11.69
N ARG A 111 -0.92 1.96 -10.52
CA ARG A 111 0.23 1.12 -10.16
C ARG A 111 0.25 -0.18 -10.97
N SER A 112 -0.89 -0.81 -11.19
CA SER A 112 -1.02 -2.03 -11.98
C SER A 112 -0.66 -1.79 -13.44
N ARG A 113 -1.18 -0.70 -14.01
CA ARG A 113 -0.84 -0.27 -15.37
C ARG A 113 0.66 -0.01 -15.52
N LYS A 114 1.25 0.80 -14.62
CA LYS A 114 2.69 1.07 -14.65
C LYS A 114 3.53 -0.19 -14.53
N ARG A 115 3.11 -1.16 -13.70
CA ARG A 115 3.79 -2.46 -13.59
C ARG A 115 3.71 -3.25 -14.89
N ALA A 116 2.55 -3.30 -15.54
CA ALA A 116 2.37 -3.97 -16.82
C ALA A 116 3.23 -3.31 -17.93
N GLU A 117 3.24 -1.98 -18.01
CA GLU A 117 4.08 -1.23 -18.94
C GLU A 117 5.57 -1.54 -18.74
N ASN A 118 6.02 -1.65 -17.48
CA ASN A 118 7.40 -2.02 -17.18
C ASN A 118 7.74 -3.46 -17.59
N ILE A 119 6.80 -4.40 -17.45
CA ILE A 119 6.98 -5.79 -17.88
C ILE A 119 7.08 -5.87 -19.41
N ILE A 120 6.22 -5.16 -20.15
CA ILE A 120 6.23 -5.13 -21.62
C ILE A 120 7.55 -4.54 -22.14
N LYS A 121 8.09 -3.52 -21.45
CA LYS A 121 9.35 -2.88 -21.82
C LYS A 121 10.58 -3.69 -21.40
N ASP A 122 10.44 -4.74 -20.60
CA ASP A 122 11.57 -5.53 -20.13
C ASP A 122 12.13 -6.38 -21.29
N PRO A 123 13.35 -6.08 -21.78
CA PRO A 123 13.94 -6.83 -22.88
C PRO A 123 14.38 -8.24 -22.48
N ASN A 124 14.37 -8.58 -21.18
CA ASN A 124 14.70 -9.91 -20.68
C ASN A 124 13.49 -10.57 -19.98
N PRO A 125 12.66 -11.34 -20.69
CA PRO A 125 11.50 -12.01 -20.11
C PRO A 125 11.85 -13.19 -19.19
N ASN A 126 13.13 -13.56 -19.05
CA ASN A 126 13.53 -14.75 -18.31
C ASN A 126 13.80 -14.44 -16.81
N PRO A 127 13.06 -15.06 -15.87
CA PRO A 127 13.31 -14.92 -14.44
C PRO A 127 14.51 -15.80 -14.06
N ASN A 128 15.72 -15.41 -14.44
CA ASN A 128 16.89 -16.16 -14.01
C ASN A 128 17.06 -16.05 -12.47
N PRO A 129 17.34 -17.17 -11.78
CA PRO A 129 17.54 -17.20 -10.35
C PRO A 129 18.86 -16.49 -10.05
N LYS A 130 18.79 -15.22 -9.63
CA LYS A 130 19.96 -14.53 -9.08
C LYS A 130 20.08 -14.88 -7.60
N GLY A 131 20.91 -15.86 -7.30
CA GLY A 131 21.40 -16.13 -5.95
C GLY A 131 21.45 -17.60 -5.62
N VAL A 132 22.67 -18.09 -5.43
CA VAL A 132 23.09 -19.37 -4.85
C VAL A 132 22.32 -19.71 -3.57
#